data_AF-A0A3Q0HGT5-F1
#
_entry.id   AF-A0A3Q0HGT5-F1
#
_cell.length_a   1.000
_cell.length_b   1.000
_cell.length_c   1.000
_cell.angle_alpha   90.00
_cell.angle_beta   90.00
_cell.angle_gamma   90.00
#
_symmetry.space_group_name_H-M   'P 1'
#
loop_
_entity.id
_entity.type
_entity.pdbx_description
1 polymer ?
#
loop_
_entity_poly.entity_id
_entity_poly.type
_entity_poly.pdbx_seq_one_letter_code
_entity_poly.pdbx_strand_id
1 'polypeptide(L)'
;MASFLKGIAAVVTINACLGNTASWLHYKDISIPPVGFNFKRMKIYKSRVADVKNVLNNPLNEPDRQSLIPLEKAKSHFLFIASKDDKIWNSEFFAIEATKLLQAHGKKPEIICYSGAGHYIEPPFFPWLILSHSPHLCQLPCGGTHYLPGCSSPASGDGPFPGIIDLYGTGGGLPEYRACLLANHGFATLALAYYNYEDLPKEMTEFHLEYFEEAVNYMLEHPQVKGPGVGLLGISKGGELCVSMASFLKGITATVVINGAVANVGAVLRYKDITIPPLGFDRKRLKIDKSGLVDIVDTLNNPLEGPNQQSLIPLEKADSCFLFIVGKDDRNWKSEFFAIEGAKRLLAHGKEKPEIICYEGAGHYIEPPYFPMCEASMHLLVGSTVVWGGEPKAHSEAQVDAWQKIQAFFHKYLSSNQSEPSKL
;
A
#
# COMPACT_ATOMS: atom_id res chain seq x y z
N MET A 1 -27.43 3.04 -2.13
CA MET A 1 -27.72 2.48 -0.78
C MET A 1 -28.66 3.35 0.05
N ALA A 2 -28.36 4.64 0.26
CA ALA A 2 -29.19 5.54 1.09
C ALA A 2 -30.66 5.67 0.64
N SER A 3 -30.96 5.50 -0.64
CA SER A 3 -32.33 5.47 -1.17
C SER A 3 -33.13 4.21 -0.80
N PHE A 4 -32.46 3.16 -0.32
CA PHE A 4 -33.04 1.82 -0.15
C PHE A 4 -32.92 1.30 1.28
N LEU A 5 -31.83 1.63 1.97
CA LEU A 5 -31.53 1.15 3.31
C LEU A 5 -31.94 2.17 4.37
N LYS A 6 -32.44 1.68 5.51
CA LYS A 6 -32.70 2.50 6.70
C LYS A 6 -31.40 2.67 7.49
N GLY A 7 -31.31 3.75 8.27
CA GLY A 7 -30.21 3.99 9.21
C GLY A 7 -29.00 4.76 8.66
N ILE A 8 -28.97 5.06 7.36
CA ILE A 8 -27.91 5.90 6.78
C ILE A 8 -28.23 7.37 7.07
N ALA A 9 -27.47 7.99 7.97
CA ALA A 9 -27.69 9.38 8.40
C ALA A 9 -27.11 10.40 7.43
N ALA A 10 -25.95 10.12 6.82
CA ALA A 10 -25.26 11.00 5.91
C ALA A 10 -24.63 10.22 4.75
N VAL A 11 -24.46 10.90 3.61
CA VAL A 11 -23.85 10.37 2.39
C VAL A 11 -22.90 11.44 1.83
N VAL A 12 -21.64 11.06 1.64
CA VAL A 12 -20.69 11.82 0.83
C VAL A 12 -20.53 11.08 -0.49
N THR A 13 -20.63 11.80 -1.59
CA THR A 13 -20.35 11.27 -2.93
C THR A 13 -19.24 12.07 -3.58
N ILE A 14 -18.36 11.40 -4.30
CA ILE A 14 -17.22 12.00 -4.99
C ILE A 14 -17.33 11.62 -6.47
N ASN A 15 -17.41 12.61 -7.36
CA ASN A 15 -17.49 12.43 -8.80
C ASN A 15 -18.51 11.37 -9.26
N ALA A 16 -19.66 11.34 -8.59
CA ALA A 16 -20.69 10.33 -8.83
C ALA A 16 -21.54 10.66 -10.05
N CYS A 17 -21.93 9.61 -10.79
CA CYS A 17 -23.02 9.67 -11.75
C CYS A 17 -24.38 9.59 -11.03
N LEU A 18 -25.40 10.23 -11.61
CA LEU A 18 -26.78 10.16 -11.09
C LEU A 18 -27.49 8.82 -11.40
N GLY A 19 -27.02 8.13 -12.45
CA GLY A 19 -27.52 6.83 -12.87
C GLY A 19 -26.65 5.69 -12.38
N ASN A 20 -27.21 4.49 -12.39
CA ASN A 20 -26.52 3.24 -12.05
C ASN A 20 -25.52 2.83 -13.17
N THR A 21 -24.22 2.85 -12.93
CA THR A 21 -23.22 2.79 -14.02
C THR A 21 -22.64 1.41 -14.35
N ALA A 22 -22.89 0.37 -13.55
CA ALA A 22 -22.16 -0.90 -13.71
C ALA A 22 -23.07 -2.07 -14.16
N SER A 23 -23.92 -2.54 -13.25
CA SER A 23 -24.74 -3.74 -13.42
C SER A 23 -26.15 -3.50 -12.91
N TRP A 24 -27.08 -4.40 -13.22
CA TRP A 24 -28.43 -4.30 -12.67
C TRP A 24 -28.42 -4.25 -11.15
N LEU A 25 -29.08 -3.24 -10.59
CA LEU A 25 -29.23 -3.09 -9.15
C LEU A 25 -30.60 -3.61 -8.74
N HIS A 26 -30.60 -4.66 -7.93
CA HIS A 26 -31.82 -5.27 -7.39
C HIS A 26 -31.91 -5.05 -5.88
N TYR A 27 -33.04 -4.51 -5.42
CA TYR A 27 -33.35 -4.42 -4.00
C TYR A 27 -34.85 -4.57 -3.77
N LYS A 28 -35.25 -5.69 -3.14
CA LYS A 28 -36.66 -6.08 -3.01
C LYS A 28 -37.32 -6.05 -4.40
N ASP A 29 -38.42 -5.32 -4.55
CA ASP A 29 -39.18 -5.21 -5.79
C ASP A 29 -38.65 -4.12 -6.75
N ILE A 30 -37.54 -3.46 -6.39
CA ILE A 30 -36.93 -2.41 -7.21
C ILE A 30 -35.79 -3.01 -8.03
N SER A 31 -35.87 -2.84 -9.35
CA SER A 31 -34.80 -3.17 -10.29
C SER A 31 -34.42 -1.93 -11.09
N ILE A 32 -33.14 -1.53 -11.03
CA ILE A 32 -32.60 -0.38 -11.75
C ILE A 32 -31.58 -0.89 -12.76
N PRO A 33 -31.82 -0.75 -14.07
CA PRO A 33 -30.85 -1.12 -15.10
C PRO A 33 -29.61 -0.24 -15.07
N PRO A 34 -28.49 -0.70 -15.64
CA PRO A 34 -27.33 0.16 -15.85
C PRO A 34 -27.62 1.22 -16.93
N VAL A 35 -26.95 2.38 -16.83
CA VAL A 35 -26.90 3.41 -17.87
C VAL A 35 -26.24 2.84 -19.13
N GLY A 36 -26.77 3.17 -20.30
CA GLY A 36 -26.19 2.77 -21.58
C GLY A 36 -24.83 3.41 -21.88
N PHE A 37 -24.01 2.67 -22.61
CA PHE A 37 -22.71 3.12 -23.11
C PHE A 37 -22.71 3.23 -24.63
N ASN A 38 -22.09 4.29 -25.15
CA ASN A 38 -21.85 4.48 -26.57
C ASN A 38 -20.36 4.61 -26.86
N PHE A 39 -19.71 3.47 -27.09
CA PHE A 39 -18.28 3.39 -27.39
C PHE A 39 -17.87 4.11 -28.68
N LYS A 40 -18.80 4.47 -29.57
CA LYS A 40 -18.48 5.30 -30.75
C LYS A 40 -18.06 6.73 -30.36
N ARG A 41 -18.37 7.17 -29.13
CA ARG A 41 -17.94 8.47 -28.59
C ARG A 41 -16.56 8.42 -27.91
N MET A 42 -15.97 7.23 -27.79
CA MET A 42 -14.62 7.06 -27.26
C MET A 42 -13.61 7.57 -28.29
N LYS A 43 -12.63 8.37 -27.84
CA LYS A 43 -11.52 8.81 -28.69
C LYS A 43 -10.25 8.12 -28.25
N ILE A 44 -9.53 7.49 -29.18
CA ILE A 44 -8.22 6.91 -28.91
C ILE A 44 -7.17 7.84 -29.51
N TYR A 45 -6.28 8.36 -28.68
CA TYR A 45 -5.19 9.22 -29.11
C TYR A 45 -4.02 8.40 -29.67
N LYS A 46 -3.10 9.04 -30.40
CA LYS A 46 -1.89 8.39 -30.93
C LYS A 46 -1.04 7.71 -29.84
N SER A 47 -1.10 8.22 -28.61
CA SER A 47 -0.47 7.66 -27.40
C SER A 47 -1.14 6.39 -26.87
N ARG A 48 -2.16 5.85 -27.55
CA ARG A 48 -3.02 4.73 -27.12
C ARG A 48 -3.85 5.01 -25.86
N VAL A 49 -3.88 6.25 -25.38
CA VAL A 49 -4.79 6.69 -24.31
C VAL A 49 -6.21 6.83 -24.85
N ALA A 50 -7.18 6.26 -24.13
CA ALA A 50 -8.61 6.37 -24.44
C ALA A 50 -9.28 7.48 -23.63
N ASP A 51 -9.90 8.44 -24.32
CA ASP A 51 -10.83 9.41 -23.74
C ASP A 51 -12.23 8.80 -23.70
N VAL A 52 -12.71 8.56 -22.48
CA VAL A 52 -13.99 7.92 -22.22
C VAL A 52 -15.07 8.90 -21.75
N LYS A 53 -14.78 10.21 -21.67
CA LYS A 53 -15.63 11.22 -21.01
C LYS A 53 -17.09 11.22 -21.50
N ASN A 54 -17.29 10.92 -22.77
CA ASN A 54 -18.59 10.97 -23.43
C ASN A 54 -19.17 9.59 -23.75
N VAL A 55 -18.56 8.51 -23.26
CA VAL A 55 -19.01 7.14 -23.55
C VAL A 55 -20.29 6.82 -22.79
N LEU A 56 -20.40 7.24 -21.52
CA LEU A 56 -21.62 7.07 -20.75
C LEU A 56 -22.73 7.96 -21.31
N ASN A 57 -23.93 7.41 -21.51
CA ASN A 57 -25.10 8.23 -21.83
C ASN A 57 -25.50 9.12 -20.66
N ASN A 58 -26.21 10.21 -20.94
CA ASN A 58 -26.78 11.03 -19.89
C ASN A 58 -28.04 10.34 -19.34
N PRO A 59 -28.06 9.86 -18.08
CA PRO A 59 -29.20 9.17 -17.49
C PRO A 59 -30.44 10.04 -17.31
N LEU A 60 -30.34 11.36 -17.51
CA LEU A 60 -31.51 12.24 -17.50
C LEU A 60 -32.32 12.20 -18.81
N ASN A 61 -31.76 11.59 -19.86
CA ASN A 61 -32.40 11.48 -21.17
C ASN A 61 -33.00 10.08 -21.37
N GLU A 62 -34.06 9.99 -22.17
CA GLU A 62 -34.59 8.70 -22.63
C GLU A 62 -33.62 8.03 -23.64
N PRO A 63 -33.48 6.69 -23.63
CA PRO A 63 -34.21 5.72 -22.80
C PRO A 63 -33.55 5.45 -21.44
N ASP A 64 -32.44 6.12 -21.12
CA ASP A 64 -31.61 5.82 -19.94
C ASP A 64 -32.22 6.30 -18.61
N ARG A 65 -33.36 7.01 -18.66
CA ARG A 65 -34.04 7.55 -17.47
C ARG A 65 -34.42 6.50 -16.43
N GLN A 66 -34.67 5.27 -16.85
CA GLN A 66 -34.93 4.13 -15.96
C GLN A 66 -33.72 3.75 -15.08
N SER A 67 -32.51 4.17 -15.43
CA SER A 67 -31.28 3.90 -14.66
C SER A 67 -31.05 4.87 -13.50
N LEU A 68 -31.91 5.90 -13.36
CA LEU A 68 -31.75 6.93 -12.33
C LEU A 68 -31.91 6.34 -10.92
N ILE A 69 -30.99 6.73 -10.04
CA ILE A 69 -31.08 6.39 -8.63
C ILE A 69 -32.11 7.32 -7.98
N PRO A 70 -33.13 6.78 -7.25
CA PRO A 70 -34.20 7.58 -6.67
C PRO A 70 -33.70 8.30 -5.41
N LEU A 71 -32.90 9.36 -5.57
CA LEU A 71 -32.29 10.14 -4.48
C LEU A 71 -33.35 10.81 -3.60
N GLU A 72 -34.51 11.16 -4.16
CA GLU A 72 -35.65 11.71 -3.45
C GLU A 72 -36.17 10.78 -2.35
N LYS A 73 -35.96 9.46 -2.46
CA LYS A 73 -36.34 8.49 -1.42
C LYS A 73 -35.38 8.42 -0.23
N ALA A 74 -34.16 8.90 -0.37
CA ALA A 74 -33.16 8.82 0.71
C ALA A 74 -33.50 9.77 1.86
N LYS A 75 -33.33 9.34 3.12
CA LYS A 75 -33.54 10.21 4.29
C LYS A 75 -32.26 10.90 4.80
N SER A 76 -31.12 10.58 4.18
CA SER A 76 -29.81 11.03 4.59
C SER A 76 -29.54 12.50 4.23
N HIS A 77 -28.61 13.12 4.96
CA HIS A 77 -27.94 14.35 4.52
C HIS A 77 -26.95 14.03 3.40
N PHE A 78 -26.82 14.90 2.40
CA PHE A 78 -25.97 14.68 1.24
C PHE A 78 -24.92 15.78 1.11
N LEU A 79 -23.67 15.36 0.91
CA LEU A 79 -22.58 16.19 0.41
C LEU A 79 -22.12 15.63 -0.95
N PHE A 80 -22.21 16.46 -1.98
CA PHE A 80 -21.69 16.16 -3.32
C PHE A 80 -20.35 16.84 -3.51
N ILE A 81 -19.29 16.07 -3.71
CA ILE A 81 -17.99 16.57 -4.12
C ILE A 81 -17.84 16.23 -5.61
N ALA A 82 -17.60 17.24 -6.44
CA ALA A 82 -17.48 17.07 -7.87
C ALA A 82 -16.28 17.83 -8.43
N SER A 83 -15.73 17.31 -9.52
CA SER A 83 -14.71 17.95 -10.31
C SER A 83 -15.27 18.47 -11.63
N LYS A 84 -14.82 19.66 -12.04
CA LYS A 84 -15.06 20.21 -13.39
C LYS A 84 -14.23 19.52 -14.47
N ASP A 85 -13.07 19.00 -14.09
CA ASP A 85 -12.07 18.43 -15.00
C ASP A 85 -12.12 16.89 -15.05
N ASP A 86 -13.15 16.29 -14.47
CA ASP A 86 -13.43 14.86 -14.61
C ASP A 86 -13.48 14.43 -16.09
N LYS A 87 -12.68 13.40 -16.42
CA LYS A 87 -12.53 12.83 -17.77
C LYS A 87 -13.26 11.50 -17.95
N ILE A 88 -13.99 11.02 -16.94
CA ILE A 88 -14.83 9.82 -17.02
C ILE A 88 -16.27 10.19 -17.38
N TRP A 89 -16.83 11.19 -16.70
CA TRP A 89 -18.15 11.76 -17.02
C TRP A 89 -18.29 13.17 -16.45
N ASN A 90 -19.43 13.83 -16.70
CA ASN A 90 -19.68 15.19 -16.26
C ASN A 90 -20.15 15.26 -14.79
N SER A 91 -19.21 15.06 -13.86
CA SER A 91 -19.48 15.03 -12.41
C SER A 91 -20.07 16.33 -11.86
N GLU A 92 -19.57 17.50 -12.31
CA GLU A 92 -20.15 18.79 -11.91
C GLU A 92 -21.63 18.89 -12.31
N PHE A 93 -21.96 18.55 -13.55
CA PHE A 93 -23.33 18.55 -14.02
C PHE A 93 -24.22 17.60 -13.20
N PHE A 94 -23.79 16.36 -12.95
CA PHE A 94 -24.60 15.42 -12.18
C PHE A 94 -24.78 15.83 -10.72
N ALA A 95 -23.76 16.39 -10.08
CA ALA A 95 -23.87 16.91 -8.72
C ALA A 95 -24.88 18.09 -8.64
N ILE A 96 -24.87 18.98 -9.63
CA ILE A 96 -25.84 20.09 -9.73
C ILE A 96 -27.27 19.55 -9.91
N GLU A 97 -27.47 18.60 -10.81
CA GLU A 97 -28.81 18.03 -11.06
C GLU A 97 -29.32 17.21 -9.86
N ALA A 98 -28.45 16.46 -9.17
CA ALA A 98 -28.77 15.78 -7.92
C ALA A 98 -29.20 16.78 -6.82
N THR A 99 -28.47 17.90 -6.71
CA THR A 99 -28.76 18.97 -5.76
C THR A 99 -30.14 19.57 -6.02
N LYS A 100 -30.45 19.91 -7.28
CA LYS A 100 -31.77 20.41 -7.68
C LYS A 100 -32.89 19.41 -7.36
N LEU A 101 -32.70 18.13 -7.67
CA LEU A 101 -33.67 17.07 -7.38
C LEU A 101 -33.98 16.98 -5.89
N LEU A 102 -32.96 16.98 -5.04
CA LEU A 102 -33.11 16.89 -3.59
C LEU A 102 -33.74 18.16 -3.00
N GLN A 103 -33.37 19.35 -3.48
CA GLN A 103 -33.97 20.63 -3.09
C GLN A 103 -35.45 20.70 -3.43
N ALA A 104 -35.84 20.24 -4.62
CA ALA A 104 -37.25 20.15 -5.04
C ALA A 104 -38.09 19.26 -4.10
N HIS A 105 -37.45 18.35 -3.36
CA HIS A 105 -38.09 17.46 -2.38
C HIS A 105 -37.85 17.92 -0.93
N GLY A 106 -37.55 19.20 -0.71
CA GLY A 106 -37.45 19.81 0.63
C GLY A 106 -36.18 19.44 1.41
N LYS A 107 -35.15 18.92 0.75
CA LYS A 107 -33.88 18.56 1.39
C LYS A 107 -32.83 19.65 1.19
N LYS A 108 -31.80 19.63 2.03
CA LYS A 108 -30.69 20.59 2.02
C LYS A 108 -29.36 19.87 1.76
N PRO A 109 -29.09 19.47 0.52
CA PRO A 109 -27.78 18.93 0.14
C PRO A 109 -26.72 20.06 0.11
N GLU A 110 -25.48 19.67 0.34
CA GLU A 110 -24.30 20.50 0.12
C GLU A 110 -23.58 20.04 -1.15
N ILE A 111 -22.94 20.99 -1.85
CA ILE A 111 -22.16 20.72 -3.06
C ILE A 111 -20.86 21.51 -3.00
N ILE A 112 -19.75 20.84 -3.33
CA ILE A 112 -18.43 21.42 -3.46
C ILE A 112 -17.89 21.03 -4.84
N CYS A 113 -17.55 22.02 -5.64
CA CYS A 113 -17.00 21.82 -6.98
C CYS A 113 -15.54 22.29 -7.06
N TYR A 114 -14.62 21.37 -7.35
CA TYR A 114 -13.20 21.67 -7.52
C TYR A 114 -12.87 21.87 -9.01
N SER A 115 -12.23 22.99 -9.33
CA SER A 115 -11.64 23.21 -10.66
C SER A 115 -10.21 22.65 -10.66
N GLY A 116 -9.79 21.98 -11.73
CA GLY A 116 -8.48 21.33 -11.84
C GLY A 116 -8.38 19.92 -11.24
N ALA A 117 -9.42 19.41 -10.58
CA ALA A 117 -9.42 18.07 -9.98
C ALA A 117 -9.73 16.95 -11.00
N GLY A 118 -9.34 15.71 -10.71
CA GLY A 118 -9.60 14.56 -11.60
C GLY A 118 -10.90 13.85 -11.26
N HIS A 119 -11.08 12.64 -11.80
CA HIS A 119 -12.16 11.73 -11.38
C HIS A 119 -11.90 11.15 -9.97
N TYR A 120 -10.64 10.98 -9.59
CA TYR A 120 -10.25 10.55 -8.26
C TYR A 120 -9.96 11.78 -7.41
N ILE A 121 -10.82 12.04 -6.41
CA ILE A 121 -10.57 13.04 -5.36
C ILE A 121 -10.40 12.23 -4.08
N GLU A 122 -9.14 12.00 -3.72
CA GLU A 122 -8.75 11.15 -2.60
C GLU A 122 -8.38 12.02 -1.38
N PRO A 123 -8.30 11.44 -0.17
CA PRO A 123 -7.84 12.13 1.03
C PRO A 123 -6.48 12.82 0.82
N PRO A 124 -6.18 13.91 1.55
CA PRO A 124 -4.89 14.57 1.46
C PRO A 124 -3.74 13.57 1.63
N PHE A 125 -2.64 13.81 0.91
CA PHE A 125 -1.47 12.95 0.80
C PHE A 125 -1.63 11.73 -0.11
N PHE A 126 -2.84 11.28 -0.45
CA PHE A 126 -2.96 10.27 -1.52
C PHE A 126 -2.41 10.90 -2.81
N PRO A 127 -1.30 10.38 -3.34
CA PRO A 127 -0.69 11.00 -4.49
C PRO A 127 -1.65 10.87 -5.66
N TRP A 128 -1.71 11.91 -6.48
CA TRP A 128 -2.26 11.75 -7.82
C TRP A 128 -1.55 10.56 -8.44
N LEU A 129 -2.30 9.57 -8.90
CA LEU A 129 -1.87 8.66 -9.95
C LEU A 129 -1.64 9.55 -11.17
N ILE A 130 -0.49 10.22 -11.15
CA ILE A 130 0.06 10.88 -12.30
C ILE A 130 0.51 9.71 -13.18
N LEU A 131 -0.43 9.17 -13.95
CA LEU A 131 -0.17 8.80 -15.33
C LEU A 131 0.14 10.10 -16.09
N SER A 132 1.11 10.90 -15.62
CA SER A 132 1.68 11.92 -16.47
C SER A 132 2.29 11.15 -17.60
N HIS A 133 2.16 11.76 -18.77
CA HIS A 133 3.11 11.60 -19.85
C HIS A 133 4.51 12.05 -19.40
N SER A 134 5.07 11.49 -18.33
CA SER A 134 6.51 11.33 -18.24
C SER A 134 6.84 10.24 -19.26
N PRO A 135 7.64 10.53 -20.29
CA PRO A 135 8.15 9.51 -21.22
C PRO A 135 9.08 8.46 -20.55
N HIS A 136 8.97 8.30 -19.21
CA HIS A 136 9.86 7.53 -18.35
C HIS A 136 9.10 6.62 -17.36
N LEU A 137 7.79 6.36 -17.58
CA LEU A 137 7.15 5.15 -17.04
C LEU A 137 7.74 3.95 -17.80
N CYS A 138 8.99 3.61 -17.48
CA CYS A 138 9.62 2.39 -17.95
C CYS A 138 8.91 1.25 -17.22
N GLN A 139 8.28 0.34 -17.97
CA GLN A 139 8.17 -1.03 -17.50
C GLN A 139 9.59 -1.47 -17.12
N LEU A 140 9.79 -1.68 -15.83
CA LEU A 140 11.09 -2.06 -15.32
C LEU A 140 11.33 -3.53 -15.64
N PRO A 141 12.59 -3.94 -15.90
CA PRO A 141 12.94 -5.35 -16.03
C PRO A 141 12.53 -6.17 -14.80
N CYS A 142 12.46 -5.53 -13.63
CA CYS A 142 11.92 -6.05 -12.39
C CYS A 142 10.50 -5.48 -12.17
N GLY A 143 9.47 -6.31 -11.98
CA GLY A 143 8.09 -5.85 -11.85
C GLY A 143 7.92 -4.83 -10.71
N GLY A 144 7.71 -3.56 -11.04
CA GLY A 144 7.62 -2.47 -10.06
C GLY A 144 7.44 -1.10 -10.69
N THR A 145 7.06 -0.13 -9.85
CA THR A 145 6.85 1.28 -10.26
C THR A 145 7.85 2.17 -9.54
N HIS A 146 8.62 2.95 -10.32
CA HIS A 146 9.57 3.94 -9.79
C HIS A 146 8.92 5.33 -9.71
N TYR A 147 8.96 5.92 -8.53
CA TYR A 147 8.45 7.25 -8.21
C TYR A 147 9.59 8.22 -7.92
N LEU A 148 9.51 9.42 -8.50
CA LEU A 148 10.39 10.54 -8.20
C LEU A 148 9.59 11.65 -7.50
N PRO A 149 10.22 12.45 -6.61
CA PRO A 149 9.58 13.62 -6.01
C PRO A 149 9.02 14.58 -7.09
N GLY A 150 7.77 15.03 -6.92
CA GLY A 150 7.14 15.96 -7.86
C GLY A 150 7.67 17.39 -7.74
N CYS A 151 7.84 18.09 -8.87
CA CYS A 151 8.31 19.49 -8.98
C CYS A 151 7.47 20.55 -8.21
N SER A 152 6.38 20.17 -7.55
CA SER A 152 5.47 21.09 -6.86
C SER A 152 5.76 21.33 -5.38
N SER A 153 6.74 20.64 -4.79
CA SER A 153 7.24 20.98 -3.45
C SER A 153 8.50 21.83 -3.58
N PRO A 154 8.49 23.13 -3.20
CA PRO A 154 9.63 24.03 -3.37
C PRO A 154 10.90 23.61 -2.58
N ALA A 155 10.81 22.57 -1.75
CA ALA A 155 11.94 21.98 -1.02
C ALA A 155 12.67 20.86 -1.79
N SER A 156 12.05 20.27 -2.82
CA SER A 156 12.61 19.16 -3.58
C SER A 156 13.26 19.71 -4.85
N GLY A 157 14.55 20.04 -4.80
CA GLY A 157 15.31 20.46 -5.99
C GLY A 157 15.32 19.39 -7.09
N ASP A 158 16.04 19.62 -8.19
CA ASP A 158 16.02 18.78 -9.41
C ASP A 158 16.71 17.39 -9.28
N GLY A 159 16.85 16.87 -8.06
CA GLY A 159 17.59 15.64 -7.75
C GLY A 159 19.12 15.80 -7.76
N PRO A 160 19.89 14.69 -7.62
CA PRO A 160 19.42 13.33 -7.36
C PRO A 160 18.91 13.14 -5.92
N PHE A 161 18.00 12.20 -5.72
CA PHE A 161 17.31 11.94 -4.45
C PHE A 161 17.80 10.66 -3.77
N PRO A 162 17.77 10.56 -2.44
CA PRO A 162 18.04 9.29 -1.76
C PRO A 162 17.02 8.23 -2.19
N GLY A 163 17.50 7.04 -2.56
CA GLY A 163 16.69 5.95 -3.12
C GLY A 163 16.15 5.01 -2.05
N ILE A 164 14.89 4.57 -2.16
CA ILE A 164 14.25 3.57 -1.29
C ILE A 164 13.57 2.49 -2.13
N ILE A 165 13.74 1.22 -1.78
CA ILE A 165 12.92 0.12 -2.31
C ILE A 165 11.86 -0.23 -1.27
N ASP A 166 10.60 -0.23 -1.69
CA ASP A 166 9.43 -0.48 -0.86
C ASP A 166 8.82 -1.85 -1.15
N LEU A 167 8.67 -2.67 -0.11
CA LEU A 167 8.19 -4.05 -0.18
C LEU A 167 7.01 -4.27 0.77
N TYR A 168 5.90 -4.73 0.20
CA TYR A 168 4.75 -5.20 0.97
C TYR A 168 4.85 -6.68 1.34
N GLY A 169 3.91 -7.15 2.16
CA GLY A 169 3.82 -8.54 2.59
C GLY A 169 3.13 -9.46 1.59
N THR A 170 2.70 -10.61 2.08
CA THR A 170 1.92 -11.56 1.29
C THR A 170 0.57 -10.97 0.89
N GLY A 171 0.11 -11.27 -0.31
CA GLY A 171 -1.04 -10.70 -1.00
C GLY A 171 -0.81 -10.70 -2.51
N GLY A 172 0.46 -10.47 -2.88
CA GLY A 172 0.88 -10.32 -4.27
C GLY A 172 0.43 -8.99 -4.85
N GLY A 173 0.58 -8.84 -6.17
CA GLY A 173 0.32 -7.58 -6.83
C GLY A 173 1.39 -6.53 -6.49
N LEU A 174 1.01 -5.25 -6.65
CA LEU A 174 1.92 -4.12 -6.45
C LEU A 174 1.19 -3.01 -5.67
N PRO A 175 1.28 -2.99 -4.33
CA PRO A 175 0.79 -1.86 -3.54
C PRO A 175 1.74 -0.66 -3.67
N GLU A 176 1.26 0.43 -4.30
CA GLU A 176 2.13 1.57 -4.65
C GLU A 176 1.98 2.79 -3.73
N TYR A 177 0.93 2.81 -2.90
CA TYR A 177 0.54 4.00 -2.15
C TYR A 177 1.59 4.46 -1.15
N ARG A 178 2.30 3.55 -0.46
CA ARG A 178 3.35 3.91 0.50
C ARG A 178 4.60 4.48 -0.14
N ALA A 179 5.10 3.85 -1.21
CA ALA A 179 6.21 4.38 -2.00
C ALA A 179 5.89 5.79 -2.53
N CYS A 180 4.73 5.95 -3.15
CA CYS A 180 4.35 7.23 -3.74
C CYS A 180 4.12 8.32 -2.68
N LEU A 181 3.60 7.97 -1.50
CA LEU A 181 3.56 8.87 -0.34
C LEU A 181 4.96 9.31 0.10
N LEU A 182 5.92 8.38 0.21
CA LEU A 182 7.31 8.69 0.56
C LEU A 182 8.01 9.55 -0.48
N ALA A 183 7.68 9.41 -1.77
CA ALA A 183 8.26 10.25 -2.81
C ALA A 183 7.96 11.75 -2.60
N ASN A 184 6.83 12.09 -2.00
CA ASN A 184 6.50 13.47 -1.62
C ASN A 184 7.36 14.02 -0.47
N HIS A 185 8.18 13.18 0.16
CA HIS A 185 9.11 13.54 1.22
C HIS A 185 10.59 13.55 0.75
N GLY A 186 10.81 13.67 -0.56
CA GLY A 186 12.15 13.89 -1.13
C GLY A 186 12.97 12.63 -1.35
N PHE A 187 12.32 11.47 -1.45
CA PHE A 187 12.95 10.19 -1.77
C PHE A 187 12.60 9.75 -3.20
N ALA A 188 13.53 9.12 -3.90
CA ALA A 188 13.21 8.32 -5.09
C ALA A 188 12.80 6.92 -4.61
N THR A 189 11.59 6.46 -4.90
CA THR A 189 11.06 5.23 -4.31
C THR A 189 10.63 4.22 -5.36
N LEU A 190 11.04 2.97 -5.23
CA LEU A 190 10.60 1.85 -6.06
C LEU A 190 9.63 0.98 -5.28
N ALA A 191 8.35 0.99 -5.63
CA ALA A 191 7.43 -0.06 -5.19
C ALA A 191 7.77 -1.34 -5.96
N LEU A 192 8.15 -2.41 -5.25
CA LEU A 192 8.62 -3.64 -5.87
C LEU A 192 7.63 -4.79 -5.66
N ALA A 193 7.09 -5.32 -6.75
CA ALA A 193 6.37 -6.58 -6.74
C ALA A 193 7.37 -7.74 -6.81
N TYR A 194 7.00 -8.88 -6.26
CA TYR A 194 7.87 -10.07 -6.28
C TYR A 194 7.11 -11.38 -6.54
N TYR A 195 5.77 -11.34 -6.59
CA TYR A 195 4.93 -12.45 -7.06
C TYR A 195 3.49 -11.99 -7.33
N ASN A 196 2.72 -12.81 -8.06
CA ASN A 196 1.32 -12.61 -8.42
C ASN A 196 1.03 -11.21 -9.00
N TYR A 197 1.92 -10.74 -9.87
CA TYR A 197 1.80 -9.46 -10.58
C TYR A 197 2.36 -9.62 -11.99
N GLU A 198 1.60 -9.21 -13.01
CA GLU A 198 1.98 -9.34 -14.42
C GLU A 198 2.54 -10.73 -14.78
N ASP A 199 3.78 -10.79 -15.26
CA ASP A 199 4.52 -11.98 -15.67
C ASP A 199 5.35 -12.64 -14.55
N LEU A 200 5.36 -12.07 -13.34
CA LEU A 200 5.99 -12.69 -12.18
C LEU A 200 5.31 -14.00 -11.77
N PRO A 201 6.03 -14.89 -11.05
CA PRO A 201 5.47 -16.15 -10.56
C PRO A 201 4.14 -15.95 -9.83
N LYS A 202 3.14 -16.78 -10.12
CA LYS A 202 1.80 -16.64 -9.52
C LYS A 202 1.74 -17.05 -8.06
N GLU A 203 2.56 -18.03 -7.68
CA GLU A 203 2.55 -18.63 -6.36
C GLU A 203 3.81 -18.26 -5.56
N MET A 204 3.66 -18.26 -4.24
CA MET A 204 4.72 -17.93 -3.30
C MET A 204 5.48 -19.20 -2.87
N THR A 205 6.17 -19.87 -3.79
CA THR A 205 6.86 -21.14 -3.53
C THR A 205 8.32 -20.96 -3.15
N GLU A 206 9.05 -20.17 -3.92
CA GLU A 206 10.44 -19.83 -3.68
C GLU A 206 10.78 -18.42 -4.15
N PHE A 207 11.79 -17.83 -3.53
CA PHE A 207 12.35 -16.53 -3.87
C PHE A 207 13.83 -16.65 -4.17
N HIS A 208 14.27 -15.99 -5.24
CA HIS A 208 15.66 -15.90 -5.64
C HIS A 208 16.13 -14.46 -5.40
N LEU A 209 17.11 -14.27 -4.51
CA LEU A 209 17.58 -12.93 -4.13
C LEU A 209 18.25 -12.18 -5.27
N GLU A 210 18.66 -12.88 -6.33
CA GLU A 210 19.13 -12.29 -7.60
C GLU A 210 18.10 -11.31 -8.19
N TYR A 211 16.80 -11.63 -8.12
CA TYR A 211 15.73 -10.70 -8.57
C TYR A 211 15.75 -9.38 -7.80
N PHE A 212 15.99 -9.45 -6.49
CA PHE A 212 16.06 -8.27 -5.62
C PHE A 212 17.39 -7.54 -5.79
N GLU A 213 18.48 -8.24 -6.11
CA GLU A 213 19.77 -7.67 -6.49
C GLU A 213 19.67 -6.84 -7.77
N GLU A 214 18.93 -7.33 -8.77
CA GLU A 214 18.61 -6.57 -9.99
C GLU A 214 17.85 -5.28 -9.66
N ALA A 215 16.88 -5.31 -8.75
CA ALA A 215 16.15 -4.12 -8.33
C ALA A 215 17.04 -3.10 -7.58
N VAL A 216 17.97 -3.58 -6.74
CA VAL A 216 18.97 -2.72 -6.09
C VAL A 216 19.89 -2.06 -7.12
N ASN A 217 20.43 -2.85 -8.06
CA ASN A 217 21.31 -2.33 -9.11
C ASN A 217 20.59 -1.32 -10.00
N TYR A 218 19.35 -1.63 -10.39
CA TYR A 218 18.50 -0.71 -11.15
C TYR A 218 18.35 0.65 -10.45
N MET A 219 18.06 0.64 -9.14
CA MET A 219 17.95 1.89 -8.37
C MET A 219 19.28 2.63 -8.29
N LEU A 220 20.40 1.94 -8.08
CA LEU A 220 21.72 2.56 -7.97
C LEU A 220 22.25 3.14 -9.30
N GLU A 221 21.86 2.55 -10.42
CA GLU A 221 22.21 3.03 -11.76
C GLU A 221 21.30 4.16 -12.26
N HIS A 222 20.16 4.40 -11.60
CA HIS A 222 19.21 5.41 -12.03
C HIS A 222 19.77 6.83 -11.80
N PRO A 223 19.78 7.73 -12.81
CA PRO A 223 20.47 9.03 -12.74
C PRO A 223 19.89 10.02 -11.71
N GLN A 224 18.67 9.77 -11.26
CA GLN A 224 17.97 10.57 -10.23
C GLN A 224 18.06 9.95 -8.83
N VAL A 225 18.79 8.85 -8.65
CA VAL A 225 19.05 8.24 -7.35
C VAL A 225 20.48 8.60 -6.92
N LYS A 226 20.62 9.09 -5.68
CA LYS A 226 21.87 9.70 -5.18
C LYS A 226 22.99 8.69 -4.94
N GLY A 227 22.66 7.46 -4.52
CA GLY A 227 23.66 6.50 -4.03
C GLY A 227 24.40 6.98 -2.77
N PRO A 228 25.48 6.29 -2.34
CA PRO A 228 26.08 5.09 -2.93
C PRO A 228 25.34 3.78 -2.62
N GLY A 229 24.33 3.84 -1.74
CA GLY A 229 23.44 2.72 -1.44
C GLY A 229 21.98 3.18 -1.41
N VAL A 230 21.07 2.22 -1.34
CA VAL A 230 19.63 2.43 -1.20
C VAL A 230 19.14 2.14 0.22
N GLY A 231 17.99 2.72 0.56
CA GLY A 231 17.18 2.29 1.69
C GLY A 231 16.25 1.14 1.33
N LEU A 232 15.91 0.29 2.29
CA LEU A 232 14.87 -0.72 2.17
C LEU A 232 13.76 -0.45 3.19
N LEU A 233 12.51 -0.44 2.75
CA LEU A 233 11.34 -0.36 3.60
C LEU A 233 10.45 -1.58 3.37
N GLY A 234 10.24 -2.38 4.40
CA GLY A 234 9.44 -3.59 4.29
C GLY A 234 8.43 -3.75 5.43
N ILE A 235 7.24 -4.24 5.11
CA ILE A 235 6.24 -4.69 6.09
C ILE A 235 5.98 -6.20 5.97
N SER A 236 5.79 -6.89 7.09
CA SER A 236 5.43 -8.32 7.09
C SER A 236 6.48 -9.16 6.33
N LYS A 237 6.08 -10.01 5.37
CA LYS A 237 7.01 -10.73 4.49
C LYS A 237 7.96 -9.80 3.71
N GLY A 238 7.53 -8.59 3.36
CA GLY A 238 8.41 -7.58 2.76
C GLY A 238 9.50 -7.11 3.72
N GLY A 239 9.20 -7.01 5.03
CA GLY A 239 10.19 -6.71 6.07
C GLY A 239 11.21 -7.84 6.25
N GLU A 240 10.74 -9.08 6.20
CA GLU A 240 11.60 -10.27 6.22
C GLU A 240 12.51 -10.36 4.97
N LEU A 241 11.98 -10.02 3.79
CA LEU A 241 12.77 -9.90 2.56
C LEU A 241 13.78 -8.77 2.65
N CYS A 242 13.44 -7.62 3.26
CA CYS A 242 14.41 -6.54 3.50
C CYS A 242 15.57 -7.00 4.39
N VAL A 243 15.29 -7.78 5.45
CA VAL A 243 16.32 -8.40 6.29
C VAL A 243 17.21 -9.35 5.48
N SER A 244 16.62 -10.14 4.60
CA SER A 244 17.33 -11.06 3.69
C SER A 244 18.21 -10.31 2.70
N MET A 245 17.66 -9.30 2.00
CA MET A 245 18.38 -8.43 1.08
C MET A 245 19.57 -7.77 1.80
N ALA A 246 19.37 -7.16 2.96
CA ALA A 246 20.43 -6.51 3.72
C ALA A 246 21.53 -7.48 4.16
N SER A 247 21.21 -8.76 4.38
CA SER A 247 22.17 -9.78 4.82
C SER A 247 23.02 -10.36 3.69
N PHE A 248 22.52 -10.35 2.45
CA PHE A 248 23.14 -11.04 1.32
C PHE A 248 23.64 -10.12 0.21
N LEU A 249 22.95 -8.99 -0.02
CA LEU A 249 23.20 -8.09 -1.13
C LEU A 249 24.10 -6.92 -0.71
N LYS A 250 24.75 -6.30 -1.69
CA LYS A 250 25.53 -5.07 -1.51
C LYS A 250 24.71 -3.85 -1.93
N GLY A 251 25.18 -2.65 -1.55
CA GLY A 251 24.51 -1.39 -1.92
C GLY A 251 23.28 -1.05 -1.07
N ILE A 252 23.14 -1.65 0.12
CA ILE A 252 22.05 -1.35 1.06
C ILE A 252 22.62 -0.59 2.25
N THR A 253 22.16 0.65 2.46
CA THR A 253 22.67 1.54 3.52
C THR A 253 21.81 1.51 4.77
N ALA A 254 20.49 1.46 4.61
CA ALA A 254 19.54 1.60 5.70
C ALA A 254 18.31 0.72 5.48
N THR A 255 17.83 0.04 6.52
CA THR A 255 16.71 -0.89 6.43
C THR A 255 15.70 -0.63 7.53
N VAL A 256 14.45 -0.36 7.15
CA VAL A 256 13.31 -0.25 8.05
C VAL A 256 12.46 -1.51 7.92
N VAL A 257 12.19 -2.15 9.05
CA VAL A 257 11.42 -3.39 9.15
C VAL A 257 10.18 -3.14 10.00
N ILE A 258 9.00 -3.14 9.37
CA ILE A 258 7.70 -3.01 10.05
C ILE A 258 7.11 -4.40 10.25
N ASN A 259 6.97 -4.85 11.49
CA ASN A 259 6.37 -6.15 11.82
C ASN A 259 6.93 -7.32 10.97
N GLY A 260 8.24 -7.31 10.71
CA GLY A 260 8.94 -8.32 9.91
C GLY A 260 9.57 -9.42 10.76
N ALA A 261 9.74 -10.60 10.19
CA ALA A 261 10.47 -11.71 10.81
C ALA A 261 11.97 -11.66 10.49
N VAL A 262 12.80 -12.22 11.39
CA VAL A 262 14.25 -12.45 11.15
C VAL A 262 14.56 -13.91 10.81
N ALA A 263 13.51 -14.70 10.58
CA ALA A 263 13.57 -16.05 10.06
C ALA A 263 12.77 -16.09 8.76
N ASN A 264 13.19 -16.93 7.81
CA ASN A 264 12.50 -17.07 6.54
C ASN A 264 11.16 -17.79 6.73
N VAL A 265 10.04 -17.21 6.30
CA VAL A 265 8.70 -17.80 6.49
C VAL A 265 7.99 -18.02 5.15
N GLY A 266 7.29 -19.17 5.02
CA GLY A 266 6.31 -19.42 3.96
C GLY A 266 6.84 -19.87 2.60
N ALA A 267 8.05 -19.50 2.20
CA ALA A 267 8.66 -19.88 0.91
C ALA A 267 10.14 -20.26 1.09
N VAL A 268 10.70 -21.04 0.17
CA VAL A 268 12.16 -21.29 0.15
C VAL A 268 12.88 -20.02 -0.32
N LEU A 269 13.93 -19.60 0.37
CA LEU A 269 14.75 -18.46 -0.05
C LEU A 269 16.09 -18.96 -0.60
N ARG A 270 16.49 -18.47 -1.77
CA ARG A 270 17.72 -18.85 -2.48
C ARG A 270 18.56 -17.63 -2.80
N TYR A 271 19.88 -17.81 -2.74
CA TYR A 271 20.85 -16.87 -3.28
C TYR A 271 22.11 -17.63 -3.63
N LYS A 272 22.43 -17.75 -4.92
CA LYS A 272 23.53 -18.56 -5.43
C LYS A 272 23.42 -19.99 -4.87
N ASP A 273 24.47 -20.49 -4.22
CA ASP A 273 24.50 -21.83 -3.63
C ASP A 273 23.84 -21.91 -2.23
N ILE A 274 23.30 -20.79 -1.72
CA ILE A 274 22.69 -20.73 -0.40
C ILE A 274 21.19 -20.99 -0.52
N THR A 275 20.66 -21.84 0.35
CA THR A 275 19.23 -22.09 0.49
C THR A 275 18.83 -21.98 1.97
N ILE A 276 17.84 -21.15 2.26
CA ILE A 276 17.23 -21.03 3.58
C ILE A 276 15.81 -21.63 3.49
N PRO A 277 15.51 -22.74 4.20
CA PRO A 277 14.18 -23.32 4.22
C PRO A 277 13.19 -22.40 4.97
N PRO A 278 11.88 -22.49 4.66
CA PRO A 278 10.86 -21.78 5.44
C PRO A 278 10.77 -22.36 6.85
N LEU A 279 10.54 -21.48 7.81
CA LEU A 279 10.23 -21.82 9.20
C LEU A 279 8.96 -22.66 9.24
N GLY A 280 9.04 -23.79 9.95
CA GLY A 280 7.90 -24.67 10.14
C GLY A 280 6.79 -24.00 10.95
N PHE A 281 5.58 -24.53 10.81
CA PHE A 281 4.41 -24.09 11.57
C PHE A 281 3.62 -25.29 12.07
N ASP A 282 2.87 -25.11 13.16
CA ASP A 282 1.97 -26.12 13.71
C ASP A 282 0.53 -25.59 13.74
N ARG A 283 -0.32 -26.18 12.89
CA ARG A 283 -1.75 -25.83 12.79
C ARG A 283 -2.52 -26.12 14.08
N LYS A 284 -2.02 -26.98 14.97
CA LYS A 284 -2.66 -27.25 16.27
C LYS A 284 -2.62 -26.04 17.21
N ARG A 285 -1.74 -25.06 16.94
CA ARG A 285 -1.63 -23.80 17.70
C ARG A 285 -2.56 -22.69 17.18
N LEU A 286 -3.35 -22.95 16.14
CA LEU A 286 -4.42 -22.06 15.71
C LEU A 286 -5.47 -21.94 16.82
N LYS A 287 -5.88 -20.70 17.11
CA LYS A 287 -6.98 -20.42 18.02
C LYS A 287 -8.15 -19.87 17.20
N ILE A 288 -9.32 -20.46 17.36
CA ILE A 288 -10.54 -20.01 16.67
C ILE A 288 -11.50 -19.52 17.75
N ASP A 289 -11.98 -18.29 17.60
CA ASP A 289 -12.92 -17.72 18.55
C ASP A 289 -14.38 -18.16 18.25
N LYS A 290 -15.33 -17.65 19.03
CA LYS A 290 -16.76 -17.97 18.84
C LYS A 290 -17.35 -17.37 17.56
N SER A 291 -16.72 -16.35 16.98
CA SER A 291 -17.16 -15.68 15.75
C SER A 291 -16.61 -16.35 14.48
N GLY A 292 -15.66 -17.29 14.64
CA GLY A 292 -15.00 -17.99 13.54
C GLY A 292 -13.72 -17.29 13.07
N LEU A 293 -13.30 -16.22 13.75
CA LEU A 293 -12.03 -15.55 13.49
C LEU A 293 -10.86 -16.40 14.01
N VAL A 294 -9.80 -16.45 13.22
CA VAL A 294 -8.63 -17.27 13.50
C VAL A 294 -7.47 -16.40 13.98
N ASP A 295 -6.94 -16.69 15.16
CA ASP A 295 -5.69 -16.12 15.66
C ASP A 295 -4.54 -17.10 15.36
N ILE A 296 -3.56 -16.59 14.60
CA ILE A 296 -2.44 -17.37 14.05
C ILE A 296 -1.10 -17.05 14.72
N VAL A 297 -1.06 -16.16 15.70
CA VAL A 297 0.17 -15.59 16.27
C VAL A 297 1.15 -16.63 16.82
N ASP A 298 0.61 -17.75 17.32
CA ASP A 298 1.38 -18.84 17.94
C ASP A 298 1.70 -19.98 16.97
N THR A 299 1.35 -19.88 15.69
CA THR A 299 1.45 -21.01 14.75
C THR A 299 2.87 -21.30 14.28
N LEU A 300 3.73 -20.29 14.15
CA LEU A 300 5.12 -20.48 13.72
C LEU A 300 5.94 -21.18 14.80
N ASN A 301 6.83 -22.08 14.40
CA ASN A 301 7.81 -22.70 15.28
C ASN A 301 8.79 -21.65 15.82
N ASN A 302 9.46 -21.96 16.94
CA ASN A 302 10.54 -21.10 17.42
C ASN A 302 11.77 -21.27 16.50
N PRO A 303 12.25 -20.22 15.80
CA PRO A 303 13.40 -20.33 14.92
C PRO A 303 14.72 -20.54 15.67
N LEU A 304 14.74 -20.41 17.00
CA LEU A 304 15.94 -20.61 17.82
C LEU A 304 16.14 -22.07 18.25
N GLU A 305 15.23 -22.98 17.90
CA GLU A 305 15.21 -24.35 18.42
C GLU A 305 15.37 -25.42 17.34
N GLY A 306 16.27 -26.37 17.60
CA GLY A 306 16.45 -27.58 16.81
C GLY A 306 16.61 -27.31 15.31
N PRO A 307 15.89 -28.04 14.42
CA PRO A 307 16.04 -27.87 12.97
C PRO A 307 15.53 -26.50 12.46
N ASN A 308 14.70 -25.79 13.23
CA ASN A 308 14.15 -24.49 12.80
C ASN A 308 15.24 -23.41 12.69
N GLN A 309 16.40 -23.59 13.33
CA GLN A 309 17.54 -22.68 13.23
C GLN A 309 18.03 -22.50 11.78
N GLN A 310 17.78 -23.47 10.91
CA GLN A 310 18.11 -23.36 9.48
C GLN A 310 17.31 -22.27 8.76
N SER A 311 16.18 -21.84 9.31
CA SER A 311 15.37 -20.76 8.75
C SER A 311 15.89 -19.36 9.12
N LEU A 312 16.82 -19.25 10.08
CA LEU A 312 17.33 -17.94 10.51
C LEU A 312 18.08 -17.25 9.37
N ILE A 313 17.71 -15.99 9.13
CA ILE A 313 18.42 -15.14 8.17
C ILE A 313 19.71 -14.66 8.86
N PRO A 314 20.88 -14.74 8.21
CA PRO A 314 22.17 -14.39 8.81
C PRO A 314 22.36 -12.87 8.91
N LEU A 315 21.52 -12.21 9.71
CA LEU A 315 21.44 -10.77 9.89
C LEU A 315 22.79 -10.13 10.27
N GLU A 316 23.67 -10.88 10.94
CA GLU A 316 25.03 -10.44 11.27
C GLU A 316 25.91 -10.14 10.05
N LYS A 317 25.54 -10.61 8.85
CA LYS A 317 26.25 -10.31 7.61
C LYS A 317 25.88 -8.94 7.04
N ALA A 318 24.81 -8.33 7.52
CA ALA A 318 24.35 -7.06 7.00
C ALA A 318 25.29 -5.91 7.38
N ASP A 319 25.53 -5.02 6.41
CA ASP A 319 26.27 -3.76 6.61
C ASP A 319 25.31 -2.56 6.75
N SER A 320 24.00 -2.81 6.66
CA SER A 320 22.93 -1.82 6.79
C SER A 320 22.72 -1.37 8.25
N CYS A 321 22.36 -0.10 8.45
CA CYS A 321 21.72 0.35 9.69
C CYS A 321 20.27 -0.15 9.72
N PHE A 322 19.74 -0.49 10.90
CA PHE A 322 18.37 -1.02 11.04
C PHE A 322 17.51 -0.20 11.99
N LEU A 323 16.24 -0.04 11.60
CA LEU A 323 15.14 0.40 12.45
C LEU A 323 14.03 -0.66 12.39
N PHE A 324 13.66 -1.21 13.54
CA PHE A 324 12.51 -2.10 13.69
C PHE A 324 11.33 -1.32 14.25
N ILE A 325 10.19 -1.41 13.58
CA ILE A 325 8.90 -0.86 14.01
C ILE A 325 7.97 -2.03 14.29
N VAL A 326 7.42 -2.08 15.50
CA VAL A 326 6.69 -3.22 16.02
C VAL A 326 5.34 -2.78 16.58
N GLY A 327 4.27 -3.44 16.14
CA GLY A 327 2.98 -3.44 16.83
C GLY A 327 2.97 -4.50 17.92
N LYS A 328 2.74 -4.12 19.17
CA LYS A 328 2.78 -5.07 20.30
C LYS A 328 1.54 -5.98 20.39
N ASP A 329 0.46 -5.63 19.70
CA ASP A 329 -0.71 -6.49 19.52
C ASP A 329 -0.73 -7.12 18.12
N ASP A 330 0.42 -7.33 17.48
CA ASP A 330 0.49 -8.08 16.22
C ASP A 330 0.00 -9.53 16.42
N ARG A 331 -1.07 -9.89 15.70
CA ARG A 331 -1.68 -11.24 15.72
C ARG A 331 -1.33 -12.12 14.52
N ASN A 332 -0.54 -11.63 13.58
CA ASN A 332 -0.01 -12.45 12.49
C ASN A 332 1.14 -13.34 12.99
N TRP A 333 2.09 -12.75 13.71
CA TRP A 333 3.24 -13.43 14.30
C TRP A 333 3.88 -12.57 15.41
N LYS A 334 4.90 -13.11 16.08
CA LYS A 334 5.55 -12.44 17.22
C LYS A 334 6.60 -11.42 16.77
N SER A 335 6.16 -10.30 16.20
CA SER A 335 7.03 -9.24 15.68
C SER A 335 8.02 -8.68 16.73
N GLU A 336 7.58 -8.48 17.97
CA GLU A 336 8.46 -8.02 19.06
C GLU A 336 9.58 -9.03 19.35
N PHE A 337 9.23 -10.32 19.37
CA PHE A 337 10.22 -11.40 19.54
C PHE A 337 11.25 -11.37 18.41
N PHE A 338 10.82 -11.29 17.14
CA PHE A 338 11.75 -11.25 16.01
C PHE A 338 12.66 -10.03 16.03
N ALA A 339 12.14 -8.85 16.35
CA ALA A 339 12.94 -7.63 16.46
C ALA A 339 14.00 -7.72 17.57
N ILE A 340 13.61 -8.23 18.75
CA ILE A 340 14.53 -8.43 19.89
C ILE A 340 15.62 -9.45 19.55
N GLU A 341 15.26 -10.59 18.96
CA GLU A 341 16.24 -11.63 18.60
C GLU A 341 17.17 -11.17 17.47
N GLY A 342 16.66 -10.40 16.50
CA GLY A 342 17.47 -9.74 15.48
C GLY A 342 18.50 -8.78 16.09
N ALA A 343 18.07 -7.93 17.02
CA ALA A 343 18.97 -7.01 17.72
C ALA A 343 20.04 -7.74 18.56
N LYS A 344 19.66 -8.81 19.25
CA LYS A 344 20.62 -9.67 19.97
C LYS A 344 21.64 -10.28 19.02
N ARG A 345 21.21 -10.78 17.86
CA ARG A 345 22.10 -11.38 16.85
C ARG A 345 23.11 -10.36 16.33
N LEU A 346 22.66 -9.15 15.97
CA LEU A 346 23.53 -8.04 15.53
C LEU A 346 24.56 -7.69 16.61
N LEU A 347 24.12 -7.44 17.84
CA LEU A 347 25.00 -7.08 18.96
C LEU A 347 26.04 -8.16 19.28
N ALA A 348 25.62 -9.43 19.27
CA ALA A 348 26.52 -10.56 19.52
C ALA A 348 27.65 -10.69 18.48
N HIS A 349 27.51 -10.05 17.32
CA HIS A 349 28.51 -10.04 16.24
C HIS A 349 29.18 -8.66 16.07
N GLY A 350 29.08 -7.80 17.09
CA GLY A 350 29.74 -6.50 17.11
C GLY A 350 29.16 -5.46 16.16
N LYS A 351 27.93 -5.67 15.66
CA LYS A 351 27.20 -4.67 14.86
C LYS A 351 26.57 -3.62 15.77
N GLU A 352 26.24 -2.46 15.20
CA GLU A 352 25.54 -1.40 15.93
C GLU A 352 24.19 -1.89 16.48
N LYS A 353 23.81 -1.35 17.64
CA LYS A 353 22.50 -1.64 18.22
C LYS A 353 21.42 -1.04 17.31
N PRO A 354 20.49 -1.84 16.76
CA PRO A 354 19.39 -1.28 15.99
C PRO A 354 18.42 -0.52 16.90
N GLU A 355 17.75 0.48 16.33
CA GLU A 355 16.61 1.12 16.99
C GLU A 355 15.40 0.18 16.89
N ILE A 356 14.68 0.00 18.00
CA ILE A 356 13.42 -0.75 18.04
C ILE A 356 12.38 0.17 18.66
N ILE A 357 11.30 0.42 17.93
CA ILE A 357 10.14 1.19 18.37
C ILE A 357 8.96 0.23 18.47
N CYS A 358 8.44 0.07 19.68
CA CYS A 358 7.28 -0.77 19.95
C CYS A 358 6.07 0.10 20.30
N TYR A 359 4.97 -0.08 19.58
CA TYR A 359 3.71 0.63 19.80
C TYR A 359 2.70 -0.27 20.51
N GLU A 360 2.30 0.15 21.73
CA GLU A 360 1.22 -0.51 22.48
C GLU A 360 -0.11 -0.39 21.73
N GLY A 361 -0.88 -1.48 21.65
CA GLY A 361 -2.18 -1.49 20.97
C GLY A 361 -2.12 -1.29 19.45
N ALA A 362 -0.95 -1.35 18.81
CA ALA A 362 -0.83 -1.44 17.36
C ALA A 362 -0.72 -2.90 16.92
N GLY A 363 -1.37 -3.22 15.79
CA GLY A 363 -1.44 -4.56 15.22
C GLY A 363 -0.46 -4.76 14.06
N HIS A 364 -0.75 -5.74 13.20
CA HIS A 364 0.15 -6.14 12.10
C HIS A 364 0.30 -5.08 11.00
N TYR A 365 -0.80 -4.46 10.55
CA TYR A 365 -0.80 -3.54 9.40
C TYR A 365 -0.56 -2.07 9.81
N ILE A 366 0.67 -1.74 10.21
CA ILE A 366 1.08 -0.34 10.42
C ILE A 366 1.29 0.33 9.04
N GLU A 367 0.16 0.78 8.47
CA GLU A 367 0.10 1.51 7.19
C GLU A 367 0.51 2.99 7.32
N PRO A 368 0.61 3.73 6.19
CA PRO A 368 0.77 5.18 6.25
C PRO A 368 -0.36 5.88 7.05
N PRO A 369 -0.12 7.14 7.48
CA PRO A 369 -1.04 7.84 8.37
C PRO A 369 -2.48 7.88 7.86
N TYR A 370 -3.43 7.71 8.78
CA TYR A 370 -4.88 7.79 8.57
C TYR A 370 -5.51 6.66 7.75
N PHE A 371 -4.74 5.63 7.37
CA PHE A 371 -5.34 4.38 6.88
C PHE A 371 -6.16 3.73 7.99
N PRO A 372 -7.44 3.40 7.76
CA PRO A 372 -8.27 2.80 8.78
C PRO A 372 -7.73 1.42 9.18
N MET A 373 -7.70 1.16 10.48
CA MET A 373 -7.29 -0.14 11.02
C MET A 373 -8.21 -1.24 10.49
N CYS A 374 -7.61 -2.31 9.95
CA CYS A 374 -8.31 -3.53 9.58
C CYS A 374 -8.09 -4.59 10.67
N GLU A 375 -9.10 -4.81 11.50
CA GLU A 375 -9.02 -5.78 12.63
C GLU A 375 -8.87 -7.22 12.14
N ALA A 376 -9.60 -7.58 11.07
CA ALA A 376 -9.60 -8.93 10.52
C ALA A 376 -9.89 -8.94 9.02
N SER A 377 -9.23 -9.83 8.29
CA SER A 377 -9.48 -10.05 6.85
C SER A 377 -9.01 -11.43 6.40
N MET A 378 -9.25 -11.77 5.13
CA MET A 378 -8.83 -13.04 4.56
C MET A 378 -7.30 -13.13 4.46
N HIS A 379 -6.71 -14.10 5.15
CA HIS A 379 -5.29 -14.42 4.96
C HIS A 379 -5.15 -15.49 3.86
N LEU A 380 -4.62 -15.12 2.69
CA LEU A 380 -4.59 -15.99 1.51
C LEU A 380 -3.83 -17.31 1.74
N LEU A 381 -2.69 -17.29 2.43
CA LEU A 381 -1.93 -18.52 2.73
C LEU A 381 -2.61 -19.42 3.77
N VAL A 382 -3.32 -18.85 4.75
CA VAL A 382 -4.02 -19.62 5.79
C VAL A 382 -5.35 -20.16 5.25
N GLY A 383 -5.99 -19.44 4.33
CA GLY A 383 -7.29 -19.77 3.75
C GLY A 383 -8.48 -19.45 4.66
N SER A 384 -8.27 -18.63 5.71
CA SER A 384 -9.28 -18.27 6.71
C SER A 384 -9.19 -16.81 7.10
N THR A 385 -10.29 -16.25 7.62
CA THR A 385 -10.31 -14.87 8.12
C THR A 385 -9.54 -14.84 9.43
N VAL A 386 -8.44 -14.08 9.46
CA VAL A 386 -7.58 -13.99 10.64
C VAL A 386 -7.70 -12.62 11.28
N VAL A 387 -7.40 -12.55 12.57
CA VAL A 387 -7.20 -11.30 13.28
C VAL A 387 -5.79 -10.78 13.05
N TRP A 388 -5.66 -9.47 12.88
CA TRP A 388 -4.38 -8.77 12.71
C TRP A 388 -3.96 -8.00 13.96
N GLY A 389 -4.92 -7.79 14.87
CA GLY A 389 -4.79 -7.06 16.12
C GLY A 389 -4.78 -5.54 15.94
N GLY A 390 -4.62 -4.85 17.07
CA GLY A 390 -4.65 -3.41 17.18
C GLY A 390 -5.95 -2.85 17.75
N GLU A 391 -5.84 -1.67 18.37
CA GLU A 391 -6.92 -0.86 18.90
C GLU A 391 -7.03 0.41 18.04
N PRO A 392 -8.21 0.79 17.51
CA PRO A 392 -8.30 1.80 16.45
C PRO A 392 -7.57 3.11 16.74
N LYS A 393 -7.69 3.63 17.98
CA LYS A 393 -7.02 4.86 18.39
C LYS A 393 -5.50 4.67 18.47
N ALA A 394 -5.03 3.70 19.25
CA ALA A 394 -3.60 3.47 19.46
C ALA A 394 -2.89 3.10 18.15
N HIS A 395 -3.55 2.28 17.31
CA HIS A 395 -3.07 1.91 16.00
C HIS A 395 -2.92 3.14 15.09
N SER A 396 -3.90 4.04 15.06
CA SER A 396 -3.82 5.26 14.26
C SER A 396 -2.70 6.21 14.72
N GLU A 397 -2.49 6.33 16.04
CA GLU A 397 -1.39 7.11 16.61
C GLU A 397 -0.02 6.49 16.26
N ALA A 398 0.08 5.16 16.27
CA ALA A 398 1.27 4.42 15.86
C ALA A 398 1.61 4.64 14.37
N GLN A 399 0.62 4.60 13.47
CA GLN A 399 0.84 4.88 12.05
C GLN A 399 1.39 6.30 11.81
N VAL A 400 0.86 7.30 12.53
CA VAL A 400 1.32 8.70 12.43
C VAL A 400 2.76 8.84 12.92
N ASP A 401 3.11 8.30 14.09
CA ASP A 401 4.47 8.38 14.62
C ASP A 401 5.45 7.57 13.77
N ALA A 402 5.11 6.32 13.42
CA ALA A 402 5.94 5.45 12.59
C ALA A 402 6.31 6.14 11.28
N TRP A 403 5.35 6.79 10.60
CA TRP A 403 5.62 7.53 9.37
C TRP A 403 6.70 8.61 9.53
N GLN A 404 6.69 9.34 10.65
CA GLN A 404 7.70 10.36 10.94
C GLN A 404 9.06 9.73 11.26
N LYS A 405 9.08 8.63 12.01
CA LYS A 405 10.31 7.89 12.36
C LYS A 405 10.99 7.32 11.12
N ILE A 406 10.22 6.76 10.19
CA ILE A 406 10.70 6.20 8.92
C ILE A 406 11.40 7.29 8.09
N GLN A 407 10.74 8.44 7.90
CA GLN A 407 11.32 9.57 7.16
C GLN A 407 12.59 10.09 7.83
N ALA A 408 12.57 10.29 9.14
CA ALA A 408 13.73 10.78 9.88
C ALA A 408 14.92 9.81 9.78
N PHE A 409 14.66 8.50 9.87
CA PHE A 409 15.66 7.46 9.71
C PHE A 409 16.29 7.49 8.32
N PHE A 410 15.49 7.48 7.26
CA PHE A 410 16.03 7.50 5.89
C PHE A 410 16.73 8.81 5.56
N HIS A 411 16.24 9.97 6.01
CA HIS A 411 16.97 11.22 5.83
C HIS A 411 18.34 11.18 6.51
N LYS A 412 18.42 10.66 7.75
CA LYS A 412 19.68 10.52 8.49
C LYS A 412 20.71 9.68 7.73
N TYR A 413 20.31 8.50 7.26
CA TYR A 413 21.25 7.51 6.72
C TYR A 413 21.47 7.59 5.21
N LEU A 414 20.51 8.12 4.44
CA LEU A 414 20.62 8.20 2.97
C LEU A 414 20.93 9.62 2.46
N SER A 415 20.67 10.68 3.26
CA SER A 415 20.97 12.05 2.83
C SER A 415 22.37 12.51 3.22
N SER A 416 23.00 11.84 4.20
CA SER A 416 24.37 12.16 4.62
C SER A 416 25.37 11.82 3.50
N ASN A 417 26.14 12.83 3.07
CA ASN A 417 27.35 12.57 2.29
C ASN A 417 28.31 11.85 3.22
N GLN A 418 28.46 10.53 3.13
CA GLN A 418 29.64 9.89 3.69
C GLN A 418 30.85 10.30 2.86
N SER A 419 31.35 11.50 3.13
CA SER A 419 32.65 11.98 2.69
C SER A 419 33.72 11.40 3.61
N GLU A 420 34.49 10.48 3.04
CA GLU A 420 35.81 9.97 3.44
C GLU A 420 35.94 9.18 4.76
N PRO A 421 36.71 8.06 4.75
CA PRO A 421 37.18 7.44 5.98
C PRO A 421 38.11 8.40 6.71
N SER A 422 37.77 8.71 7.96
CA SER A 422 38.65 9.43 8.88
C SER A 422 39.99 8.70 8.99
N LYS A 423 41.01 9.25 8.32
CA LYS A 423 42.41 8.97 8.67
C LYS A 423 42.65 9.55 10.06
N LEU A 424 42.86 8.68 11.04
CA LEU A 424 43.63 8.95 12.26
C LEU A 424 44.34 7.66 12.66
#